data_AF-A0AAX4KM06-F1
#
_entry.id   AF-A0AAX4KM06-F1
#
_cell.length_a   1.000
_cell.length_b   1.000
_cell.length_c   1.000
_cell.angle_alpha   90.00
_cell.angle_beta   90.00
_cell.angle_gamma   90.00
#
_symmetry.space_group_name_H-M   'P 1'
#
loop_
_entity.id
_entity.type
_entity.pdbx_description
1 polymer ?
#
loop_
_entity_poly.entity_id
_entity_poly.type
_entity_poly.pdbx_seq_one_letter_code
_entity_poly.pdbx_strand_id
1 'polypeptide(L)'
;MKTHSSVLRDMLCDPNLKPSTIPIDTKSSDLELFLDYMMKFPPPLVRYWSTAAQLFSLADRYGCPIVHDRLRFRLGDIAMQAPWEVFCFASHENDSDLARKALEKMGQDLTRNEMTLTDMAAKDILKPTAPYLVGLLYQLERNRAVTWNKRSYRNDVNWDIMAKYFTPRL
;
A
#
# COMPACT_ATOMS: atom_id res chain seq x y z
N MET A 1 3.35 24.19 -7.61
CA MET A 1 4.40 23.69 -6.68
C MET A 1 4.19 24.21 -5.26
N LYS A 2 4.34 25.51 -4.96
CA LYS A 2 4.11 26.09 -3.61
C LYS A 2 2.73 25.78 -3.00
N THR A 3 1.71 25.65 -3.86
CA THR A 3 0.33 25.37 -3.44
C THR A 3 0.13 23.95 -2.93
N HIS A 4 0.92 22.98 -3.40
CA HIS A 4 0.67 21.55 -3.20
C HIS A 4 1.70 20.85 -2.31
N SER A 5 2.73 21.58 -1.88
CA SER A 5 3.81 21.10 -1.01
C SER A 5 4.08 22.13 0.07
N SER A 6 4.00 21.74 1.35
CA SER A 6 4.41 22.62 2.46
C SER A 6 5.92 22.88 2.41
N VAL A 7 6.72 21.83 2.20
CA VAL A 7 8.18 21.94 2.17
C VAL A 7 8.65 22.87 1.04
N LEU A 8 8.14 22.68 -0.18
CA LEU A 8 8.51 23.57 -1.29
C LEU A 8 7.97 24.98 -1.11
N ARG A 9 6.85 25.16 -0.40
CA ARG A 9 6.36 26.49 -0.04
C ARG A 9 7.34 27.19 0.88
N ASP A 10 7.75 26.53 1.95
CA ASP A 10 8.68 27.09 2.94
C ASP A 10 10.04 27.39 2.31
N MET A 11 10.58 26.43 1.55
CA MET A 11 11.86 26.61 0.83
C MET A 11 11.81 27.78 -0.16
N LEU A 12 10.71 27.93 -0.92
CA LEU A 12 10.62 28.92 -1.98
C LEU A 12 10.06 30.28 -1.51
N CYS A 13 9.63 30.40 -0.25
CA CYS A 13 9.16 31.64 0.35
C CYS A 13 10.17 32.26 1.31
N ASP A 14 11.35 31.66 1.49
CA ASP A 14 12.45 32.27 2.24
C ASP A 14 12.92 33.56 1.52
N PRO A 15 12.83 34.74 2.16
CA PRO A 15 13.24 36.01 1.56
C PRO A 15 14.75 36.08 1.27
N ASN A 16 15.56 35.21 1.88
CA ASN A 16 16.99 35.14 1.66
C ASN A 16 17.38 34.11 0.60
N LEU A 17 16.42 33.43 -0.02
CA LEU A 17 16.68 32.41 -1.02
C LEU A 17 17.36 33.02 -2.25
N LYS A 18 18.59 32.59 -2.50
CA LYS A 18 19.29 32.87 -3.75
C LYS A 18 18.92 31.82 -4.79
N PRO A 19 18.68 32.19 -6.06
CA PRO A 19 18.44 31.22 -7.12
C PRO A 19 19.61 30.24 -7.22
N SER A 20 19.35 28.98 -6.92
CA SER A 20 20.34 27.90 -7.02
C SER A 20 19.63 26.59 -7.33
N THR A 21 20.37 25.64 -7.91
CA THR A 21 19.86 24.29 -8.13
C THR A 21 19.65 23.62 -6.78
N ILE A 22 18.43 23.15 -6.51
CA ILE A 22 18.12 22.37 -5.31
C ILE A 22 18.50 20.91 -5.60
N PRO A 23 19.49 20.34 -4.91
CA PRO A 23 19.81 18.93 -5.08
C PRO A 23 18.66 18.07 -4.54
N ILE A 24 18.08 17.26 -5.41
CA ILE A 24 17.05 16.28 -5.05
C ILE A 24 17.65 14.90 -5.22
N ASP A 25 17.78 14.19 -4.10
CA ASP A 25 18.29 12.81 -4.07
C ASP A 25 17.17 11.83 -4.45
N THR A 26 16.87 11.79 -5.75
CA THR A 26 15.95 10.83 -6.37
C THR A 26 16.25 10.69 -7.86
N LYS A 27 15.78 9.61 -8.49
CA LYS A 27 15.95 9.43 -9.94
C LYS A 27 15.10 10.45 -10.68
N SER A 28 15.61 10.97 -11.79
CA SER A 28 14.88 11.93 -12.62
C SER A 28 13.48 11.44 -13.03
N SER A 29 13.34 10.14 -13.32
CA SER A 29 12.05 9.52 -13.66
C SER A 29 11.04 9.54 -12.51
N ASP A 30 11.51 9.30 -11.29
CA ASP A 30 10.65 9.24 -10.11
C ASP A 30 10.22 10.66 -9.71
N LEU A 31 11.13 11.64 -9.86
CA LEU A 31 10.82 13.05 -9.68
C LEU A 31 9.80 13.55 -10.70
N GLU A 32 9.98 13.22 -11.98
CA GLU A 32 9.04 13.60 -13.04
C GLU A 32 7.64 13.05 -12.76
N LEU A 33 7.54 11.77 -12.41
CA LEU A 33 6.27 11.13 -12.06
C LEU A 33 5.64 11.76 -10.80
N PHE A 34 6.44 12.08 -9.79
CA PHE A 34 5.98 12.77 -8.59
C PHE A 34 5.41 14.17 -8.91
N LEU A 35 6.11 14.95 -9.73
CA LEU A 35 5.65 16.26 -10.19
C LEU A 35 4.37 16.15 -11.03
N ASP A 36 4.27 15.13 -11.86
CA ASP A 36 3.06 14.81 -12.62
C ASP A 36 1.88 14.49 -11.70
N TYR A 37 2.10 13.68 -10.65
CA TYR A 37 1.09 13.41 -9.63
C TYR A 37 0.69 14.67 -8.85
N MET A 38 1.57 15.65 -8.72
CA MET A 38 1.27 16.92 -8.06
C MET A 38 0.50 17.88 -8.97
N MET A 39 0.79 17.90 -10.28
CA MET A 39 0.38 18.99 -11.18
C MET A 39 -0.61 18.57 -12.27
N LYS A 40 -0.54 17.34 -12.79
CA LYS A 40 -1.38 16.89 -13.92
C LYS A 40 -2.71 16.32 -13.43
N PHE A 41 -3.76 16.45 -14.24
CA PHE A 41 -5.04 15.78 -14.03
C PHE A 41 -5.61 15.29 -15.38
N PRO A 42 -5.88 13.97 -15.54
CA PRO A 42 -5.59 12.90 -14.59
C PRO A 42 -4.07 12.64 -14.44
N PRO A 43 -3.60 12.15 -13.28
CA PRO A 43 -2.20 11.76 -13.12
C PRO A 43 -1.88 10.50 -13.93
N PRO A 44 -0.60 10.26 -14.29
CA PRO A 44 -0.18 9.04 -14.96
C PRO A 44 -0.52 7.77 -14.17
N LEU A 45 -0.75 6.66 -14.87
CA LEU A 45 -1.08 5.39 -14.22
C LEU A 45 0.15 4.78 -13.54
N VAL A 46 -0.02 4.36 -12.29
CA VAL A 46 0.97 3.57 -11.54
C VAL A 46 0.42 2.16 -11.37
N ARG A 47 1.19 1.17 -11.84
CA ARG A 47 0.77 -0.24 -11.84
C ARG A 47 1.48 -1.09 -10.79
N TYR A 48 2.66 -0.66 -10.35
CA TYR A 48 3.52 -1.43 -9.48
C TYR A 48 3.60 -0.81 -8.10
N TRP A 49 3.59 -1.66 -7.07
CA TRP A 49 3.74 -1.23 -5.68
C TRP A 49 5.04 -0.48 -5.43
N SER A 50 6.17 -0.93 -6.00
CA SER A 50 7.47 -0.28 -5.81
C SER A 50 7.45 1.20 -6.22
N THR A 51 6.80 1.52 -7.34
CA THR A 51 6.61 2.90 -7.80
C THR A 51 5.68 3.67 -6.88
N ALA A 52 4.56 3.09 -6.45
CA ALA A 52 3.64 3.75 -5.52
C ALA A 52 4.30 4.05 -4.17
N ALA A 53 5.04 3.10 -3.61
CA ALA A 53 5.79 3.25 -2.37
C ALA A 53 6.84 4.36 -2.47
N GLN A 54 7.56 4.45 -3.60
CA GLN A 54 8.50 5.54 -3.84
C GLN A 54 7.79 6.91 -3.89
N LEU A 55 6.62 6.99 -4.52
CA LEU A 55 5.86 8.23 -4.60
C LEU A 55 5.25 8.63 -3.25
N PHE A 56 4.80 7.69 -2.41
CA PHE A 56 4.41 7.97 -1.03
C PHE A 56 5.58 8.52 -0.23
N SER A 57 6.76 7.87 -0.32
CA SER A 57 7.98 8.35 0.33
C SER A 57 8.35 9.78 -0.08
N LEU A 58 8.22 10.12 -1.36
CA LEU A 58 8.41 11.49 -1.86
C LEU A 58 7.32 12.44 -1.36
N ALA A 59 6.06 12.01 -1.31
CA ALA A 59 4.95 12.80 -0.80
C ALA A 59 5.14 13.15 0.67
N ASP A 60 5.57 12.21 1.50
CA ASP A 60 5.88 12.43 2.91
C ASP A 60 7.09 13.38 3.07
N ARG A 61 8.17 13.10 2.32
CA ARG A 61 9.42 13.88 2.37
C ARG A 61 9.20 15.35 1.99
N TYR A 62 8.33 15.62 1.02
CA TYR A 62 8.05 16.97 0.52
C TYR A 62 6.71 17.55 1.02
N GLY A 63 6.03 16.87 1.95
CA GLY A 63 4.77 17.34 2.51
C GLY A 63 3.71 17.63 1.44
N CYS A 64 3.42 16.64 0.60
CA CYS A 64 2.48 16.73 -0.53
C CYS A 64 1.24 15.84 -0.38
N PRO A 65 0.24 16.21 0.45
CA PRO A 65 -0.95 15.39 0.70
C PRO A 65 -1.73 15.04 -0.57
N ILE A 66 -1.77 15.94 -1.56
CA ILE A 66 -2.48 15.70 -2.82
C ILE A 66 -1.96 14.48 -3.58
N VAL A 67 -0.66 14.21 -3.49
CA VAL A 67 -0.05 13.02 -4.12
C VAL A 67 -0.50 11.77 -3.38
N HIS A 68 -0.53 11.83 -2.05
CA HIS A 68 -1.00 10.75 -1.19
C HIS A 68 -2.45 10.35 -1.52
N ASP A 69 -3.35 11.34 -1.57
CA ASP A 69 -4.76 11.13 -1.88
C ASP A 69 -4.94 10.50 -3.27
N ARG A 70 -4.26 11.04 -4.28
CA ARG A 70 -4.33 10.55 -5.66
C ARG A 70 -3.82 9.12 -5.79
N LEU A 71 -2.75 8.76 -5.08
CA LEU A 71 -2.22 7.39 -5.06
C LEU A 71 -3.17 6.43 -4.34
N ARG A 72 -3.77 6.84 -3.23
CA ARG A 72 -4.71 6.01 -2.46
C ARG A 72 -5.87 5.53 -3.34
N PHE A 73 -6.40 6.39 -4.22
CA PHE A 73 -7.44 6.01 -5.19
C PHE A 73 -7.00 4.94 -6.19
N ARG A 74 -5.70 4.75 -6.41
CA ARG A 74 -5.13 3.75 -7.34
C ARG A 74 -4.75 2.43 -6.67
N LEU A 75 -4.72 2.38 -5.34
CA LEU A 75 -4.26 1.19 -4.62
C LEU A 75 -5.15 -0.04 -4.83
N GLY A 76 -6.43 0.16 -5.15
CA GLY A 76 -7.31 -0.96 -5.53
C GLY A 76 -6.83 -1.69 -6.80
N ASP A 77 -6.32 -0.97 -7.79
CA ASP A 77 -5.78 -1.56 -9.01
C ASP A 77 -4.42 -2.24 -8.74
N ILE A 78 -3.60 -1.64 -7.87
CA ILE A 78 -2.29 -2.18 -7.48
C ILE A 78 -2.44 -3.45 -6.63
N ALA A 79 -3.52 -3.58 -5.87
CA ALA A 79 -3.82 -4.77 -5.08
C ALA A 79 -3.92 -6.05 -5.94
N MET A 80 -4.22 -5.94 -7.23
CA MET A 80 -4.19 -7.07 -8.16
C MET A 80 -2.80 -7.69 -8.32
N GLN A 81 -1.73 -6.90 -8.11
CA GLN A 81 -0.35 -7.34 -8.29
C GLN A 81 0.42 -7.46 -6.97
N ALA A 82 0.05 -6.66 -5.98
CA ALA A 82 0.74 -6.58 -4.69
C ALA A 82 -0.28 -6.50 -3.54
N PRO A 83 -1.17 -7.50 -3.39
CA PRO A 83 -2.25 -7.46 -2.40
C PRO A 83 -1.70 -7.36 -0.98
N TRP A 84 -0.62 -8.09 -0.66
CA TRP A 84 -0.05 -8.08 0.68
C TRP A 84 0.50 -6.70 1.07
N GLU A 85 1.24 -6.06 0.17
CA GLU A 85 1.79 -4.74 0.39
C GLU A 85 0.69 -3.69 0.54
N VAL A 86 -0.37 -3.77 -0.27
CA VAL A 86 -1.54 -2.88 -0.15
C VAL A 86 -2.31 -3.13 1.15
N PHE A 87 -2.44 -4.38 1.59
CA PHE A 87 -3.03 -4.71 2.90
C PHE A 87 -2.22 -4.09 4.05
N CYS A 88 -0.90 -4.21 4.01
CA CYS A 88 -0.02 -3.61 5.01
C CYS A 88 -0.17 -2.08 5.02
N PHE A 89 -0.18 -1.43 3.85
CA PHE A 89 -0.43 0.01 3.76
C PHE A 89 -1.78 0.40 4.36
N ALA A 90 -2.85 -0.30 3.97
CA ALA A 90 -4.19 -0.06 4.49
C ALA A 90 -4.27 -0.20 6.02
N SER A 91 -3.46 -1.08 6.61
CA SER A 91 -3.38 -1.24 8.07
C SER A 91 -2.78 -0.04 8.80
N HIS A 92 -1.81 0.64 8.19
CA HIS A 92 -1.20 1.85 8.76
C HIS A 92 -2.10 3.07 8.58
N GLU A 93 -2.86 3.11 7.48
CA GLU A 93 -3.86 4.16 7.20
C GLU A 93 -5.21 3.94 7.89
N ASN A 94 -5.36 2.84 8.64
CA ASN A 94 -6.64 2.41 9.23
C ASN A 94 -7.79 2.36 8.19
N ASP A 95 -7.48 1.94 6.97
CA ASP A 95 -8.40 1.82 5.84
C ASP A 95 -8.92 0.39 5.72
N SER A 96 -9.99 0.06 6.45
CA SER A 96 -10.56 -1.29 6.43
C SER A 96 -11.13 -1.69 5.07
N ASP A 97 -11.58 -0.73 4.25
CA ASP A 97 -12.15 -1.00 2.93
C ASP A 97 -11.06 -1.40 1.94
N LEU A 98 -9.95 -0.67 1.95
CA LEU A 98 -8.79 -1.01 1.13
C LEU A 98 -8.16 -2.34 1.58
N ALA A 99 -8.10 -2.60 2.89
CA ALA A 99 -7.62 -3.87 3.39
C ALA A 99 -8.48 -5.05 2.90
N ARG A 100 -9.81 -4.91 2.92
CA ARG A 100 -10.71 -5.94 2.37
C ARG A 100 -10.47 -6.16 0.88
N LYS A 101 -10.40 -5.10 0.08
CA LYS A 101 -10.09 -5.20 -1.36
C LYS A 101 -8.75 -5.89 -1.62
N ALA A 102 -7.74 -5.61 -0.80
CA ALA A 102 -6.44 -6.26 -0.89
C ALA A 102 -6.55 -7.76 -0.57
N LEU A 103 -7.28 -8.12 0.48
CA LEU A 103 -7.53 -9.50 0.86
C LEU A 103 -8.27 -10.29 -0.22
N GLU A 104 -9.24 -9.70 -0.92
CA GLU A 104 -9.92 -10.35 -2.07
C GLU A 104 -8.92 -10.79 -3.16
N LYS A 105 -7.78 -10.08 -3.28
CA LYS A 105 -6.76 -10.36 -4.30
C LYS A 105 -5.63 -11.25 -3.79
N MET A 106 -5.60 -11.60 -2.50
CA MET A 106 -4.53 -12.43 -1.91
C MET A 106 -4.43 -13.82 -2.53
N GLY A 107 -5.51 -14.37 -3.10
CA GLY A 107 -5.44 -15.62 -3.86
C GLY A 107 -4.49 -15.57 -5.07
N GLN A 108 -4.16 -14.37 -5.55
CA GLN A 108 -3.23 -14.12 -6.66
C GLN A 108 -1.78 -13.91 -6.20
N ASP A 109 -1.53 -13.74 -4.90
CA ASP A 109 -0.16 -13.66 -4.36
C ASP A 109 0.43 -15.06 -4.25
N LEU A 110 1.23 -15.45 -5.25
CA LEU A 110 1.88 -16.77 -5.30
C LEU A 110 2.79 -17.07 -4.10
N THR A 111 3.18 -16.06 -3.32
CA THR A 111 4.03 -16.22 -2.14
C THR A 111 3.22 -16.46 -0.87
N ARG A 112 1.99 -15.93 -0.80
CA ARG A 112 1.20 -15.81 0.45
C ARG A 112 -0.23 -16.30 0.35
N ASN A 113 -0.69 -16.71 -0.82
CA ASN A 113 -2.02 -17.26 -1.02
C ASN A 113 -2.30 -18.53 -0.19
N GLU A 114 -1.26 -19.26 0.20
CA GLU A 114 -1.33 -20.44 1.06
C GLU A 114 -0.93 -20.16 2.53
N MET A 115 -0.78 -18.89 2.91
CA MET A 115 -0.41 -18.49 4.27
C MET A 115 -1.44 -18.96 5.29
N THR A 116 -0.95 -19.53 6.39
CA THR A 116 -1.71 -20.00 7.53
C THR A 116 -1.18 -19.37 8.83
N LEU A 117 -1.91 -19.60 9.92
CA LEU A 117 -1.50 -19.15 11.25
C LEU A 117 -0.16 -19.75 11.71
N THR A 118 0.23 -20.92 11.20
CA THR A 118 1.42 -21.67 11.65
C THR A 118 2.66 -21.47 10.78
N ASP A 119 2.52 -20.90 9.59
CA ASP A 119 3.60 -20.77 8.60
C ASP A 119 3.76 -19.35 8.03
N MET A 120 3.10 -18.38 8.65
CA MET A 120 3.33 -16.97 8.34
C MET A 120 4.79 -16.61 8.65
N ALA A 121 5.49 -16.09 7.65
CA ALA A 121 6.88 -15.69 7.83
C ALA A 121 6.99 -14.50 8.80
N ALA A 122 8.01 -14.50 9.66
CA ALA A 122 8.24 -13.43 10.62
C ALA A 122 8.31 -12.03 9.96
N LYS A 123 8.89 -11.95 8.76
CA LYS A 123 8.98 -10.70 7.98
C LYS A 123 7.61 -10.14 7.56
N ASP A 124 6.59 -10.99 7.45
CA ASP A 124 5.25 -10.59 7.05
C ASP A 124 4.43 -10.21 8.29
N ILE A 125 4.59 -10.91 9.41
CA ILE A 125 3.99 -10.56 10.71
C ILE A 125 4.32 -9.12 11.13
N LEU A 126 5.55 -8.67 10.86
CA LEU A 126 6.04 -7.35 11.31
C LEU A 126 5.55 -6.17 10.46
N LYS A 127 4.92 -6.41 9.30
CA LYS A 127 4.54 -5.34 8.37
C LYS A 127 3.23 -4.64 8.71
N PRO A 128 2.11 -5.33 8.96
CA PRO A 128 0.85 -4.67 9.27
C PRO A 128 0.80 -4.20 10.73
N THR A 129 -0.14 -3.30 11.03
CA THR A 129 -0.45 -2.93 12.42
C THR A 129 -1.08 -4.09 13.18
N ALA A 130 -0.87 -4.13 14.50
CA ALA A 130 -1.35 -5.22 15.35
C ALA A 130 -2.87 -5.49 15.20
N PRO A 131 -3.76 -4.47 15.13
CA PRO A 131 -5.18 -4.75 15.00
C PRO A 131 -5.57 -5.46 13.72
N TYR A 132 -4.92 -5.10 12.61
CA TYR A 132 -5.15 -5.72 11.31
C TYR A 132 -4.55 -7.13 11.26
N LEU A 133 -3.39 -7.33 11.86
CA LEU A 133 -2.77 -8.65 11.98
C LEU A 133 -3.66 -9.61 12.79
N VAL A 134 -4.14 -9.19 13.96
CA VAL A 134 -5.04 -10.02 14.79
C VAL A 134 -6.35 -10.30 14.04
N GLY A 135 -6.90 -9.31 13.34
CA GLY A 135 -8.06 -9.48 12.47
C GLY A 135 -7.83 -10.54 11.38
N LEU A 136 -6.66 -10.51 10.74
CA LEU A 136 -6.26 -11.47 9.71
C LEU A 136 -6.13 -12.88 10.29
N LEU A 137 -5.36 -13.03 11.38
CA LEU A 137 -5.12 -14.31 12.03
C LEU A 137 -6.42 -14.97 12.49
N TYR A 138 -7.32 -14.19 13.08
CA TYR A 138 -8.64 -14.66 13.47
C TYR A 138 -9.45 -15.20 12.29
N GLN A 139 -9.42 -14.49 11.15
CA GLN A 139 -10.13 -14.96 9.95
C GLN A 139 -9.45 -16.16 9.29
N LEU A 140 -8.12 -16.25 9.33
CA LEU A 140 -7.38 -17.42 8.85
C LEU A 140 -7.72 -18.68 9.66
N GLU A 141 -7.90 -18.55 10.98
CA GLU A 141 -8.33 -19.65 11.84
C GLU A 141 -9.76 -20.13 11.50
N ARG A 142 -10.70 -19.19 11.33
CA ARG A 142 -12.12 -19.50 11.09
C ARG A 142 -12.44 -19.93 9.66
N ASN A 143 -11.69 -19.44 8.66
CA ASN A 143 -11.94 -19.70 7.24
C ASN A 143 -10.99 -20.73 6.64
N ARG A 144 -10.46 -21.66 7.44
CA ARG A 144 -9.93 -22.93 6.92
C ARG A 144 -11.07 -23.71 6.24
N ALA A 145 -11.38 -23.34 5.01
CA ALA A 145 -12.41 -24.00 4.22
C ALA A 145 -11.99 -25.43 3.87
N VAL A 146 -12.98 -26.29 3.73
CA VAL A 146 -12.91 -27.76 3.63
C VAL A 146 -12.27 -28.26 2.31
N THR A 147 -11.88 -27.36 1.41
CA THR A 147 -11.35 -27.71 0.09
C THR A 147 -9.88 -28.10 0.18
N TRP A 148 -9.67 -29.42 0.19
CA TRP A 148 -8.36 -30.04 0.10
C TRP A 148 -7.70 -29.77 -1.26
N ASN A 149 -6.62 -29.00 -1.25
CA ASN A 149 -5.73 -28.82 -2.37
C ASN A 149 -4.75 -29.99 -2.44
N LYS A 150 -4.90 -30.83 -3.48
CA LYS A 150 -4.04 -31.99 -3.70
C LYS A 150 -2.60 -31.63 -4.07
N ARG A 151 -2.32 -30.40 -4.52
CA ARG A 151 -0.97 -29.97 -4.92
C ARG A 151 -0.14 -29.53 -3.72
N SER A 152 -0.75 -28.78 -2.80
CA SER A 152 -0.10 -28.31 -1.58
C SER A 152 -0.39 -29.17 -0.34
N TYR A 153 -1.23 -30.21 -0.48
CA TYR A 153 -1.68 -31.10 0.60
C TYR A 153 -2.28 -30.33 1.79
N ARG A 154 -3.04 -29.27 1.49
CA ARG A 154 -3.56 -28.32 2.48
C ARG A 154 -4.97 -27.85 2.13
N ASN A 155 -5.69 -27.34 3.13
CA ASN A 155 -6.97 -26.68 2.93
C ASN A 155 -6.73 -25.27 2.37
N ASP A 156 -7.28 -24.98 1.18
CA ASP A 156 -7.14 -23.65 0.57
C ASP A 156 -7.90 -22.60 1.38
N VAL A 157 -7.30 -21.41 1.52
CA VAL A 157 -7.94 -20.24 2.13
C VAL A 157 -8.90 -19.64 1.11
N ASN A 158 -10.18 -19.52 1.47
CA ASN A 158 -11.14 -18.78 0.66
C ASN A 158 -11.00 -17.28 0.94
N TRP A 159 -10.14 -16.62 0.17
CA TRP A 159 -9.81 -15.20 0.33
C TRP A 159 -11.01 -14.26 0.12
N ASP A 160 -11.98 -14.62 -0.72
CA ASP A 160 -13.21 -13.82 -0.92
C ASP A 160 -14.08 -13.81 0.34
N ILE A 161 -14.30 -14.98 0.95
CA ILE A 161 -15.00 -15.11 2.23
C ILE A 161 -14.22 -14.38 3.32
N MET A 162 -12.89 -14.57 3.34
CA MET A 162 -12.02 -13.94 4.33
C MET A 162 -12.12 -12.42 4.28
N ALA A 163 -12.04 -11.83 3.09
CA ALA A 163 -12.18 -10.39 2.89
C ALA A 163 -13.57 -9.88 3.30
N LYS A 164 -14.64 -10.62 2.97
CA LYS A 164 -16.01 -10.24 3.31
C LYS A 164 -16.22 -10.06 4.82
N TYR A 165 -15.62 -10.94 5.63
CA TYR A 165 -15.79 -10.93 7.09
C TYR A 165 -14.63 -10.30 7.85
N PHE A 166 -13.59 -9.85 7.14
CA PHE A 166 -12.44 -9.22 7.76
C PHE A 166 -12.83 -7.92 8.48
N THR A 167 -12.33 -7.81 9.71
CA THR A 167 -12.42 -6.61 10.56
C THR A 167 -11.15 -6.53 11.40
N PRO A 168 -10.52 -5.35 11.53
CA PRO A 168 -9.44 -5.14 12.50
C PRO A 168 -9.93 -5.45 13.92
N ARG A 169 -9.07 -5.99 14.78
CA ARG A 169 -9.39 -6.42 16.15
C ARG A 169 -8.50 -5.71 17.16
N LEU A 170 -9.10 -5.09 18.17
CA LEU A 170 -8.40 -4.47 19.30
C LEU A 170 -8.09 -5.50 20.39
#